data_AF-A0AAN8F811-F1
#
_entry.id   AF-A0AAN8F811-F1
#
_cell.length_a   1.000
_cell.length_b   1.000
_cell.length_c   1.000
_cell.angle_alpha   90.00
_cell.angle_beta   90.00
_cell.angle_gamma   90.00
#
_symmetry.space_group_name_H-M   'P 1'
#
loop_
_entity.id
_entity.type
_entity.pdbx_description
1 polymer ?
#
loop_
_entity_poly.entity_id
_entity_poly.type
_entity_poly.pdbx_seq_one_letter_code
_entity_poly.pdbx_strand_id
1 'polypeptide(L)'
;MQIYENETYDSERSSLPNVYIVIIDSTSAFMAKRSLPKTMEFLKKNIGAVQMEFLNKVGDNSRPNGFPLVFGKSIEKIGRVGRPPEAPDWDNNKICQKWLDDQPYILEEYRKKGYKTLSATDYSMGILYYQVCKGLKRKEADHLY
;
A
#
# COMPACT_ATOMS: atom_id res chain seq x y z
N MET A 1 -11.66 -20.54 3.68
CA MET A 1 -11.24 -19.92 4.95
C MET A 1 -12.47 -19.29 5.54
N GLN A 2 -13.07 -19.95 6.52
CA GLN A 2 -14.24 -19.44 7.24
C GLN A 2 -13.70 -18.49 8.31
N ILE A 3 -13.92 -17.19 8.15
CA ILE A 3 -13.74 -16.25 9.25
C ILE A 3 -14.85 -16.64 10.23
N TYR A 4 -14.48 -17.24 11.36
CA TYR A 4 -15.40 -17.44 12.47
C TYR A 4 -15.63 -16.06 13.07
N GLU A 5 -16.68 -15.38 12.61
CA GLU A 5 -17.19 -14.18 13.28
C GLU A 5 -17.73 -14.64 14.63
N ASN A 6 -16.87 -14.54 15.64
CA ASN A 6 -17.32 -14.64 17.01
C ASN A 6 -18.17 -13.39 17.25
N GLU A 7 -19.48 -13.55 17.47
CA GLU A 7 -20.41 -12.50 17.90
C GLU A 7 -20.01 -12.01 19.29
N THR A 8 -18.87 -11.33 19.34
CA THR A 8 -18.38 -10.65 20.53
C THR A 8 -19.11 -9.33 20.58
N TYR A 9 -20.06 -9.30 21.53
CA TYR A 9 -20.81 -8.16 22.05
C TYR A 9 -20.29 -6.78 21.62
N ASP A 10 -21.23 -5.98 21.13
CA ASP A 10 -21.14 -4.57 20.73
C ASP A 10 -20.72 -3.67 21.90
N SER A 11 -19.52 -3.87 22.45
CA SER A 11 -18.87 -2.91 23.33
C SER A 11 -18.35 -1.80 22.45
N GLU A 12 -19.13 -0.72 22.34
CA GLU A 12 -18.82 0.51 21.60
C GLU A 12 -18.07 0.23 20.29
N ARG A 13 -18.80 -0.13 19.22
CA ARG A 13 -18.24 -0.11 17.85
C ARG A 13 -17.33 1.10 17.71
N SER A 14 -16.03 0.82 17.61
CA SER A 14 -15.01 1.84 17.42
C SER A 14 -15.50 2.75 16.30
N SER A 15 -15.61 4.05 16.56
CA SER A 15 -16.08 5.04 15.57
C SER A 15 -15.18 5.09 14.32
N LEU A 16 -14.04 4.41 14.37
CA LEU A 16 -13.05 4.30 13.31
C LEU A 16 -13.48 3.26 12.27
N PRO A 17 -13.62 3.64 10.99
CA PRO A 17 -13.96 2.70 9.93
C PRO A 17 -12.80 1.75 9.65
N ASN A 18 -13.10 0.48 9.35
CA ASN A 18 -12.12 -0.48 8.87
C ASN A 18 -11.55 -0.04 7.51
N VAL A 19 -10.24 -0.16 7.33
CA VAL A 19 -9.54 0.24 6.11
C VAL A 19 -8.86 -0.97 5.50
N TYR A 20 -9.17 -1.24 4.23
CA TYR A 20 -8.55 -2.31 3.44
C TYR A 20 -7.78 -1.69 2.28
N ILE A 21 -6.51 -2.05 2.15
CA ILE A 21 -5.66 -1.68 1.02
C ILE A 21 -5.35 -2.96 0.26
N VAL A 22 -5.96 -3.12 -0.91
CA VAL A 22 -5.75 -4.28 -1.78
C VAL A 22 -4.90 -3.85 -2.96
N ILE A 23 -3.74 -4.50 -3.11
CA ILE A 23 -2.78 -4.23 -4.18
C ILE A 23 -2.75 -5.44 -5.10
N ILE A 24 -2.86 -5.21 -6.40
CA ILE A 24 -2.72 -6.24 -7.43
C ILE A 24 -1.46 -5.90 -8.23
N ASP A 25 -0.45 -6.76 -8.15
CA ASP A 25 0.81 -6.56 -8.88
C ASP A 25 0.56 -6.73 -10.41
N SER A 26 1.35 -5.98 -11.20
CA SER A 26 1.49 -6.16 -12.64
C SER A 26 0.19 -6.02 -13.44
N THR A 27 -0.73 -5.18 -12.95
CA THR A 27 -2.03 -4.93 -13.57
C THR A 27 -2.15 -3.48 -14.04
N SER A 28 -2.51 -3.29 -15.31
CA SER A 28 -2.86 -1.96 -15.86
C SER A 28 -4.37 -1.69 -15.75
N ALA A 29 -4.76 -0.41 -15.82
CA ALA A 29 -6.18 -0.02 -15.84
C ALA A 29 -6.96 -0.69 -16.99
N PHE A 30 -6.34 -0.85 -18.16
CA PHE A 30 -6.96 -1.54 -19.30
C PHE A 30 -7.10 -3.05 -19.07
N MET A 31 -6.11 -3.69 -18.44
CA MET A 31 -6.20 -5.10 -18.06
C MET A 31 -7.30 -5.32 -17.03
N ALA A 32 -7.38 -4.49 -15.98
CA ALA A 32 -8.43 -4.59 -14.98
C ALA A 32 -9.83 -4.47 -15.60
N LYS A 33 -10.03 -3.51 -16.52
CA LYS A 33 -11.32 -3.34 -17.22
C LYS A 33 -11.71 -4.55 -18.07
N ARG A 34 -10.75 -5.20 -18.74
CA ARG A 34 -11.03 -6.35 -19.63
C ARG A 34 -11.12 -7.68 -18.89
N SER A 35 -10.23 -7.91 -17.94
CA SER A 35 -10.04 -9.22 -17.28
C SER A 35 -10.80 -9.34 -15.97
N LEU A 36 -11.14 -8.23 -15.30
CA LEU A 36 -11.88 -8.22 -14.04
C LEU A 36 -13.24 -7.48 -14.14
N PRO A 37 -14.04 -7.64 -15.22
CA PRO A 37 -15.23 -6.82 -15.45
C PRO A 37 -16.27 -6.98 -14.34
N LYS A 38 -16.47 -8.20 -13.83
CA LYS A 38 -17.41 -8.49 -12.72
C LYS A 38 -16.98 -7.80 -11.42
N THR A 39 -15.68 -7.82 -11.11
CA THR A 39 -15.12 -7.15 -9.93
C THR A 39 -15.30 -5.64 -10.03
N MET A 40 -14.97 -5.05 -11.19
CA MET A 40 -15.14 -3.62 -11.42
C MET A 40 -16.60 -3.18 -11.33
N GLU A 41 -17.53 -3.98 -11.85
CA GLU A 41 -18.97 -3.73 -11.73
C GLU A 41 -19.43 -3.79 -10.28
N PHE A 42 -19.05 -4.83 -9.54
CA PHE A 42 -19.39 -4.99 -8.13
C PHE A 42 -18.86 -3.83 -7.28
N LEU A 43 -17.59 -3.45 -7.46
CA LEU A 43 -16.99 -2.31 -6.76
C LEU A 43 -17.80 -1.03 -7.00
N LYS A 44 -18.18 -0.75 -8.25
CA LYS A 44 -18.93 0.47 -8.60
C LYS A 44 -20.38 0.46 -8.12
N LYS A 45 -21.11 -0.63 -8.37
CA LYS A 45 -22.56 -0.70 -8.16
C LYS A 45 -22.95 -1.10 -6.74
N ASN A 46 -22.20 -2.01 -6.11
CA ASN A 46 -22.55 -2.58 -4.81
C ASN A 46 -21.79 -1.90 -3.66
N ILE A 47 -20.51 -1.55 -3.88
CA ILE A 47 -19.69 -0.87 -2.86
C ILE A 47 -19.74 0.65 -3.00
N GLY A 48 -20.16 1.17 -4.17
CA GLY A 48 -20.16 2.62 -4.44
C GLY A 48 -18.76 3.19 -4.68
N ALA A 49 -17.82 2.36 -5.15
CA ALA A 49 -16.44 2.74 -5.36
C ALA A 49 -16.29 3.80 -6.46
N VAL A 50 -15.48 4.81 -6.20
CA VAL A 50 -15.09 5.84 -7.17
C VAL A 50 -13.87 5.34 -7.94
N GLN A 51 -14.00 5.18 -9.25
CA GLN A 51 -12.86 4.87 -10.11
C GLN A 51 -12.09 6.14 -10.48
N MET A 52 -10.83 6.19 -10.09
CA MET A 52 -9.89 7.22 -10.55
C MET A 52 -9.35 6.84 -11.93
N GLU A 53 -9.96 7.40 -12.99
CA GLU A 53 -9.41 7.28 -14.34
C GLU A 53 -8.09 8.06 -14.46
N PHE A 54 -7.16 7.54 -15.26
CA PHE A 54 -5.85 8.16 -15.51
C PHE A 54 -4.95 8.32 -14.27
N LEU A 55 -5.14 7.50 -13.23
CA LEU A 55 -4.17 7.39 -12.14
C LEU A 55 -2.87 6.77 -12.67
N ASN A 56 -1.78 7.53 -12.58
CA ASN A 56 -0.48 7.09 -13.04
C ASN A 56 0.34 6.46 -11.91
N LYS A 57 1.14 5.46 -12.28
CA LYS A 57 2.20 4.93 -11.45
C LYS A 57 3.36 5.95 -11.35
N VAL A 58 4.14 5.87 -10.28
CA VAL A 58 5.25 6.80 -10.01
C VAL A 58 6.56 6.36 -10.69
N GLY A 59 6.82 5.05 -10.75
CA GLY A 59 8.06 4.52 -11.31
C GLY A 59 7.91 3.14 -11.94
N ASP A 60 9.04 2.53 -12.28
CA ASP A 60 9.08 1.19 -12.88
C ASP A 60 9.23 0.11 -11.80
N ASN A 61 8.52 -1.02 -11.96
CA ASN A 61 8.44 -2.12 -10.97
C ASN A 61 7.66 -1.81 -9.68
N SER A 62 7.54 -2.79 -8.79
CA SER A 62 6.69 -2.70 -7.60
C SER A 62 7.25 -1.75 -6.54
N ARG A 63 8.57 -1.75 -6.31
CA ARG A 63 9.19 -0.97 -5.22
C ARG A 63 9.07 0.56 -5.39
N PRO A 64 9.37 1.16 -6.55
CA PRO A 64 9.20 2.60 -6.76
C PRO A 64 7.76 3.11 -6.69
N ASN A 65 6.78 2.22 -6.82
CA ASN A 65 5.36 2.52 -6.64
C ASN A 65 4.89 2.30 -5.20
N GLY A 66 5.43 1.29 -4.52
CA GLY A 66 5.11 0.98 -3.13
C GLY A 66 5.58 2.06 -2.15
N PHE A 67 6.77 2.64 -2.36
CA PHE A 67 7.29 3.68 -1.46
C PHE A 67 6.41 4.93 -1.37
N PRO A 68 5.97 5.54 -2.50
CA PRO A 68 4.99 6.61 -2.50
C PRO A 68 3.67 6.22 -1.84
N LEU A 69 3.21 4.98 -2.03
CA LEU A 69 1.95 4.50 -1.44
C LEU A 69 2.02 4.46 0.09
N VAL A 70 3.11 3.96 0.67
CA VAL A 70 3.19 3.69 2.12
C VAL A 70 3.92 4.76 2.93
N PHE A 71 4.74 5.60 2.29
CA PHE A 71 5.46 6.72 2.93
C PHE A 71 5.13 8.10 2.33
N GLY A 72 4.45 8.17 1.17
CA GLY A 72 4.24 9.44 0.47
C GLY A 72 5.51 10.04 -0.13
N LYS A 73 6.54 9.23 -0.40
CA LYS A 73 7.86 9.66 -0.89
C LYS A 73 8.30 8.86 -2.11
N SER A 74 8.76 9.58 -3.12
CA SER A 74 9.33 9.02 -4.34
C SER A 74 10.80 8.62 -4.16
N ILE A 75 11.18 7.54 -4.85
CA ILE A 75 12.55 6.98 -4.79
C ILE A 75 13.22 6.90 -6.17
N GLU A 76 12.49 7.26 -7.22
CA GLU A 76 12.97 7.40 -8.59
C GLU A 76 12.55 8.76 -9.15
N LYS A 77 13.20 9.16 -10.25
CA LYS A 77 12.85 10.41 -10.94
C LYS A 77 11.44 10.32 -11.49
N ILE A 78 10.64 11.35 -11.25
CA ILE A 78 9.27 11.41 -11.73
C ILE A 78 9.23 12.14 -13.07
N GLY A 79 8.80 11.44 -14.11
CA GLY A 79 8.48 12.06 -15.41
C GLY A 79 7.09 12.70 -15.37
N ARG A 80 6.98 13.95 -15.85
CA ARG A 80 5.69 14.62 -16.05
C ARG A 80 5.59 15.12 -17.48
N VAL A 81 4.42 14.95 -18.09
CA VAL A 81 4.15 15.46 -19.44
C VAL A 81 4.29 16.99 -19.43
N GLY A 82 5.15 17.51 -20.30
CA GLY A 82 5.38 18.95 -20.45
C GLY A 82 6.21 19.61 -19.34
N ARG A 83 6.93 18.84 -18.50
CA ARG A 83 7.86 19.39 -17.49
C ARG A 83 9.16 18.61 -17.44
N PRO A 84 10.28 19.24 -17.00
CA PRO A 84 11.50 18.51 -16.69
C PRO A 84 11.27 17.44 -15.62
N PRO A 85 12.01 16.32 -15.64
CA PRO A 85 11.90 15.30 -14.60
C PRO A 85 12.21 15.85 -13.20
N GLU A 86 11.39 15.49 -12.22
CA GLU A 86 11.60 15.84 -10.81
C GLU A 86 12.57 14.82 -10.16
N ALA A 87 13.46 15.31 -9.31
CA ALA A 87 14.36 14.46 -8.54
C ALA A 87 13.57 13.64 -7.50
N PRO A 88 14.04 12.42 -7.14
CA PRO A 88 13.39 11.62 -6.10
C PRO A 88 13.47 12.32 -4.73
N ASP A 89 12.44 12.13 -3.91
CA ASP A 89 12.44 12.62 -2.53
C ASP A 89 13.53 11.95 -1.68
N TRP A 90 13.72 10.64 -1.88
CA TRP A 90 14.69 9.83 -1.15
C TRP A 90 15.67 9.11 -2.08
N ASP A 91 16.92 9.07 -1.66
CA ASP A 91 17.99 8.36 -2.36
C ASP A 91 18.12 6.90 -1.90
N ASN A 92 18.96 6.13 -2.60
CA ASN A 92 19.21 4.72 -2.28
C ASN A 92 19.80 4.53 -0.88
N ASN A 93 20.58 5.50 -0.39
CA ASN A 93 21.16 5.45 0.94
C ASN A 93 20.06 5.51 2.02
N LYS A 94 19.11 6.44 1.90
CA LYS A 94 17.97 6.56 2.81
C LYS A 94 17.09 5.31 2.81
N ILE A 95 16.76 4.76 1.64
CA ILE A 95 15.80 3.66 1.53
C ILE A 95 16.38 2.26 1.77
N CYS A 96 17.71 2.12 1.74
CA CYS A 96 18.36 0.80 1.83
C CYS A 96 19.31 0.67 3.01
N GLN A 97 20.13 1.70 3.29
CA GLN A 97 21.20 1.61 4.28
C GLN A 97 20.78 2.10 5.67
N LYS A 98 19.63 2.77 5.78
CA LYS A 98 19.06 3.28 7.03
C LYS A 98 17.78 2.54 7.38
N TRP A 99 17.50 2.45 8.68
CA TRP A 99 16.21 2.00 9.17
C TRP A 99 15.16 3.07 8.87
N LEU A 100 13.95 2.65 8.49
CA LEU A 100 12.84 3.54 8.13
C LEU A 100 11.85 3.76 9.29
N ASP A 101 12.21 3.37 10.52
CA ASP A 101 11.35 3.46 11.70
C ASP A 101 11.01 4.88 12.14
N ASP A 102 11.85 5.84 11.79
CA ASP A 102 11.65 7.27 12.05
C ASP A 102 10.77 7.95 10.99
N GLN A 103 10.31 7.22 9.96
CA GLN A 103 9.49 7.76 8.88
C GLN A 103 8.01 7.44 9.08
N PRO A 104 7.10 8.33 8.62
CA PRO A 104 5.66 8.08 8.66
C PRO A 104 5.30 6.93 7.71
N TYR A 105 5.05 5.76 8.28
CA TYR A 105 4.67 4.54 7.55
C TYR A 105 3.19 4.27 7.74
N ILE A 106 2.43 4.07 6.67
CA ILE A 106 0.96 4.03 6.72
C ILE A 106 0.42 3.08 7.81
N LEU A 107 0.87 1.83 7.89
CA LEU A 107 0.37 0.89 8.90
C LEU A 107 0.78 1.29 10.32
N GLU A 108 1.95 1.90 10.49
CA GLU A 108 2.37 2.42 11.79
C GLU A 108 1.48 3.59 12.23
N GLU A 109 1.12 4.48 11.31
CA GLU A 109 0.25 5.62 11.59
C GLU A 109 -1.18 5.18 11.94
N TYR A 110 -1.70 4.13 11.30
CA TYR A 110 -2.96 3.50 11.72
C TYR A 110 -2.83 2.80 13.08
N ARG A 111 -1.74 2.07 13.33
CA ARG A 111 -1.48 1.41 14.63
C ARG A 111 -1.44 2.40 15.79
N LYS A 112 -0.77 3.55 15.61
CA LYS A 112 -0.74 4.65 16.60
C LYS A 112 -2.12 5.25 16.87
N LYS A 113 -3.05 5.18 15.91
CA LYS A 113 -4.45 5.63 16.05
C LYS A 113 -5.37 4.56 16.66
N GLY A 114 -4.83 3.43 17.12
CA GLY A 114 -5.59 2.38 17.80
C GLY A 114 -6.13 1.28 16.88
N TYR A 115 -5.77 1.28 15.59
CA TYR A 115 -6.12 0.18 14.68
C TYR A 115 -5.25 -1.05 14.96
N LYS A 116 -5.83 -2.23 14.74
CA LYS A 116 -5.06 -3.46 14.54
C LYS A 116 -4.68 -3.57 13.07
N THR A 117 -3.38 -3.75 12.80
CA THR A 117 -2.86 -3.76 11.43
C THR A 117 -2.42 -5.14 10.99
N LEU A 118 -2.67 -5.45 9.72
CA LEU A 118 -2.26 -6.68 9.06
C LEU A 118 -1.54 -6.33 7.76
N SER A 119 -0.38 -6.95 7.55
CA SER A 119 0.29 -7.02 6.25
C SER A 119 0.21 -8.45 5.74
N ALA A 120 -0.34 -8.65 4.55
CA ALA A 120 -0.43 -9.95 3.91
C ALA A 120 0.13 -9.81 2.49
N THR A 121 1.27 -10.45 2.21
CA THR A 121 1.96 -10.33 0.92
C THR A 121 2.26 -11.71 0.35
N ASP A 122 2.08 -11.85 -0.96
CA ASP A 122 2.41 -13.07 -1.71
C ASP A 122 3.91 -13.21 -1.99
N TYR A 123 4.72 -12.22 -1.61
CA TYR A 123 6.17 -12.22 -1.81
C TYR A 123 6.93 -12.09 -0.49
N SER A 124 7.82 -13.05 -0.24
CA SER A 124 8.45 -13.28 1.08
C SER A 124 9.28 -12.10 1.64
N MET A 125 9.68 -11.12 0.82
CA MET A 125 10.51 -9.99 1.26
C MET A 125 9.79 -8.63 1.27
N GLY A 126 8.51 -8.55 0.88
CA GLY A 126 7.75 -7.29 0.83
C GLY A 126 8.44 -6.17 0.02
N ILE A 127 7.84 -4.98 0.00
CA ILE A 127 8.43 -3.82 -0.72
C ILE A 127 9.59 -3.15 0.04
N LEU A 128 9.67 -3.34 1.36
CA LEU A 128 10.62 -2.64 2.24
C LEU A 128 11.96 -3.37 2.39
N TYR A 129 11.94 -4.71 2.35
CA TYR A 129 13.09 -5.55 2.68
C TYR A 129 13.79 -6.13 1.45
N TYR A 130 13.72 -5.41 0.32
CA TYR A 130 14.29 -5.87 -0.93
C TYR A 130 15.82 -6.06 -0.83
N GLN A 131 16.27 -7.31 -1.03
CA GLN A 131 17.68 -7.74 -1.02
C GLN A 131 18.43 -7.38 0.27
N VAL A 132 19.35 -6.42 0.19
CA VAL A 132 20.25 -6.02 1.29
C VAL A 132 19.73 -4.81 2.06
N CYS A 133 18.51 -4.36 1.77
CA CYS A 133 17.94 -3.19 2.40
C CYS A 133 17.39 -3.50 3.79
N LYS A 134 17.69 -2.62 4.75
CA LYS A 134 17.32 -2.81 6.15
C LYS A 134 15.80 -2.81 6.37
N GLY A 135 15.06 -1.94 5.68
CA GLY A 135 13.61 -1.80 5.88
C GLY A 135 13.27 -1.21 7.26
N LEU A 136 12.40 -1.88 8.00
CA LEU A 136 12.00 -1.50 9.37
C LEU A 136 12.65 -2.42 10.39
N LYS A 137 13.13 -1.85 11.49
CA LYS A 137 13.67 -2.59 12.64
C LYS A 137 12.55 -3.19 13.49
N ARG A 138 11.43 -2.48 13.63
CA ARG A 138 10.19 -3.02 14.22
C ARG A 138 9.42 -3.88 13.20
N LYS A 139 8.42 -4.62 13.68
CA LYS A 139 7.47 -5.33 12.80
C LYS A 139 6.67 -4.32 11.97
N GLU A 140 6.47 -4.59 10.68
CA GLU A 140 5.73 -3.68 9.80
C GLU A 140 4.24 -3.53 10.20
N ALA A 141 3.65 -4.56 10.81
CA ALA A 141 2.26 -4.56 11.28
C ALA A 141 2.11 -5.42 12.55
N ASP A 142 0.94 -5.36 13.19
CA ASP A 142 0.64 -6.23 14.34
C ASP A 142 0.58 -7.71 13.92
N HIS A 143 0.03 -7.99 12.74
CA HIS A 143 -0.10 -9.32 12.14
C HIS A 143 0.56 -9.36 10.76
N LEU A 144 1.22 -10.48 10.44
CA LEU A 144 1.91 -10.72 9.17
C LEU A 144 1.44 -12.06 8.59
N TYR A 145 1.21 -12.13 7.27
CA TYR A 145 0.85 -13.35 6.54
C TYR A 145 1.66 -13.47 5.24
#